data_AF-A0A7V5VZP8-F1
#
_entry.id   AF-A0A7V5VZP8-F1
#
_cell.length_a   1.000
_cell.length_b   1.000
_cell.length_c   1.000
_cell.angle_alpha   90.00
_cell.angle_beta   90.00
_cell.angle_gamma   90.00
#
_symmetry.space_group_name_H-M   'P 1'
#
loop_
_entity.id
_entity.type
_entity.pdbx_description
1 polymer ?
#
loop_
_entity_poly.entity_id
_entity_poly.type
_entity_poly.pdbx_seq_one_letter_code
_entity_poly.pdbx_strand_id
1 'polypeptide(L)'
;MAIRPNHICRICGLQYYACDSCDQKIGIFWRGITCSLRHSEVYKTLIAFRDGQINKEEAAKLMREIGLTQGEINTFVPNIKEKINNIFNSTDLVPVRRPRKKIVLEDEI
;
A
#
# COMPACT_ATOMS: atom_id res chain seq x y z
N MET A 1 -17.59 20.58 1.59
CA MET A 1 -16.20 20.23 1.98
C MET A 1 -16.17 20.07 3.50
N ALA A 2 -15.35 19.18 4.04
CA ALA A 2 -15.25 18.98 5.48
C ALA A 2 -14.60 20.21 6.17
N ILE A 3 -15.06 20.50 7.39
CA ILE A 3 -14.60 21.67 8.19
C ILE A 3 -13.29 21.35 8.92
N ARG A 4 -12.98 20.06 9.09
CA ARG A 4 -11.75 19.52 9.71
C ARG A 4 -11.24 18.34 8.89
N PRO A 5 -9.94 17.99 8.98
CA PRO A 5 -9.41 16.80 8.33
C PRO A 5 -10.21 15.56 8.75
N ASN A 6 -10.70 14.80 7.78
CA ASN A 6 -11.59 13.66 8.00
C ASN A 6 -10.92 12.31 7.74
N HIS A 7 -9.68 12.28 7.24
CA HIS A 7 -8.91 11.05 7.03
C HIS A 7 -7.51 11.14 7.63
N ILE A 8 -6.95 9.96 7.94
CA ILE A 8 -5.59 9.79 8.46
C ILE A 8 -4.85 8.82 7.55
N CYS A 9 -3.69 9.23 7.05
CA CYS A 9 -2.92 8.39 6.14
C CYS A 9 -2.38 7.18 6.88
N ARG A 10 -2.66 5.97 6.37
CA ARG A 10 -2.17 4.72 6.98
C ARG A 10 -0.66 4.51 6.90
N ILE A 11 0.05 5.29 6.08
CA ILE A 11 1.51 5.20 5.88
C ILE A 11 2.25 6.20 6.78
N CYS A 12 1.92 7.49 6.70
CA CYS A 12 2.62 8.55 7.44
C CYS A 12 1.86 9.11 8.65
N GLY A 13 0.60 8.76 8.86
CA GLY A 13 -0.21 9.27 9.97
C GLY A 13 -0.69 10.72 9.80
N LEU A 14 -0.39 11.37 8.66
CA LEU A 14 -0.85 12.73 8.36
C LEU A 14 -2.38 12.79 8.27
N GLN A 15 -2.98 13.79 8.92
CA GLN A 15 -4.39 14.11 8.77
C GLN A 15 -4.63 14.90 7.48
N TYR A 16 -5.61 14.52 6.68
CA TYR A 16 -5.89 15.16 5.38
C TYR A 16 -7.38 15.17 5.05
N TYR A 17 -7.74 15.97 4.04
CA TYR A 17 -9.10 16.08 3.53
C TYR A 17 -9.33 15.13 2.35
N ALA A 18 -10.37 14.31 2.43
CA ALA A 18 -10.90 13.55 1.31
C ALA A 18 -12.43 13.57 1.31
N CYS A 19 -13.06 13.14 0.22
CA CYS A 19 -14.51 13.16 0.09
C CYS A 19 -15.10 11.81 0.50
N ASP A 20 -15.76 11.74 1.66
CA ASP A 20 -16.40 10.51 2.16
C ASP A 20 -17.42 9.93 1.16
N SER A 21 -18.15 10.80 0.45
CA SER A 21 -19.13 10.37 -0.55
C SER A 21 -18.49 9.75 -1.79
N CYS A 22 -17.25 10.10 -2.12
CA CYS A 22 -16.52 9.49 -3.23
C CYS A 22 -16.06 8.06 -2.88
N ASP A 23 -15.61 7.83 -1.64
CA ASP A 23 -15.25 6.50 -1.14
C ASP A 23 -16.47 5.55 -1.08
N GLN A 24 -17.66 6.07 -0.79
CA GLN A 24 -18.88 5.25 -0.70
C GLN A 24 -19.44 4.83 -2.07
N LYS A 25 -19.27 5.64 -3.13
CA LYS A 25 -19.90 5.39 -4.43
C LYS A 25 -19.09 4.50 -5.38
N ILE A 26 -17.76 4.50 -5.26
CA ILE A 26 -16.85 3.87 -6.24
C ILE A 26 -16.16 2.63 -5.65
N GLY A 27 -16.44 2.31 -4.38
CA GLY A 27 -15.62 1.42 -3.57
C GLY A 27 -14.41 2.14 -2.98
N ILE A 28 -13.63 1.45 -2.14
CA ILE A 28 -12.51 2.07 -1.40
C ILE A 28 -11.52 2.70 -2.38
N PHE A 29 -11.54 4.02 -2.49
CA PHE A 29 -10.62 4.77 -3.33
C PHE A 29 -9.31 4.94 -2.57
N TRP A 30 -8.18 5.03 -3.28
CA TRP A 30 -6.87 5.15 -2.63
C TRP A 30 -6.81 6.34 -1.66
N ARG A 31 -7.54 7.41 -1.99
CA ARG A 31 -7.60 8.65 -1.20
C ARG A 31 -8.40 8.50 0.10
N GLY A 32 -9.20 7.44 0.27
CA GLY A 32 -9.79 7.12 1.57
C GLY A 32 -8.79 6.53 2.57
N ILE A 33 -7.64 6.04 2.09
CA ILE A 33 -6.63 5.32 2.89
C ILE A 33 -5.34 6.12 3.03
N THR A 34 -4.91 6.81 1.97
CA THR A 34 -3.63 7.50 1.90
C THR A 34 -3.75 8.93 1.41
N CYS A 35 -2.85 9.80 1.88
CA CYS A 35 -2.83 11.21 1.50
C CYS A 35 -2.25 11.45 0.10
N SER A 36 -1.51 10.49 -0.47
CA SER A 36 -0.87 10.60 -1.78
C SER A 36 -0.91 9.28 -2.56
N LEU A 37 -0.72 9.37 -3.88
CA LEU A 37 -0.60 8.21 -4.77
C LEU A 37 0.61 7.34 -4.40
N ARG A 38 1.77 7.96 -4.14
CA ARG A 38 2.97 7.24 -3.69
C ARG A 38 2.70 6.42 -2.42
N HIS A 39 2.05 7.01 -1.41
CA HIS A 39 1.66 6.28 -0.21
C HIS A 39 0.67 5.16 -0.51
N SER A 40 -0.21 5.33 -1.51
CA SER A 40 -1.13 4.27 -1.92
C SER A 40 -0.39 3.08 -2.54
N GLU A 41 0.67 3.32 -3.30
CA GLU A 41 1.50 2.27 -3.89
C GLU A 41 2.25 1.49 -2.82
N VAL A 42 2.85 2.20 -1.85
CA VAL A 42 3.48 1.57 -0.67
C VAL A 42 2.47 0.70 0.08
N TYR A 43 1.26 1.23 0.31
CA TYR A 43 0.20 0.49 0.98
C TYR A 43 -0.20 -0.78 0.21
N LYS A 44 -0.34 -0.69 -1.12
CA LYS A 44 -0.63 -1.85 -1.97
C LYS A 44 0.48 -2.90 -1.92
N THR A 45 1.75 -2.48 -2.00
CA THR A 45 2.89 -3.40 -1.90
C THR A 45 2.92 -4.11 -0.55
N LEU A 46 2.65 -3.40 0.54
CA LEU A 46 2.58 -4.00 1.88
C LEU A 46 1.43 -5.00 2.02
N ILE A 47 0.27 -4.72 1.44
CA ILE A 47 -0.86 -5.68 1.41
C ILE A 47 -0.50 -6.90 0.58
N ALA A 48 0.02 -6.72 -0.63
CA ALA A 48 0.39 -7.81 -1.51
C ALA A 48 1.45 -8.73 -0.85
N PHE A 49 2.42 -8.15 -0.16
CA PHE A 49 3.42 -8.89 0.60
C PHE A 49 2.81 -9.63 1.79
N ARG A 50 1.98 -8.96 2.59
CA ARG A 50 1.26 -9.57 3.73
C ARG A 50 0.39 -10.74 3.29
N ASP A 51 -0.30 -10.59 2.17
CA ASP A 51 -1.22 -11.60 1.62
C ASP A 51 -0.47 -12.70 0.86
N GLY A 52 0.86 -12.59 0.74
CA GLY A 52 1.75 -13.56 0.12
C GLY A 52 1.69 -13.58 -1.42
N GLN A 53 1.07 -12.57 -2.04
CA GLN A 53 0.94 -12.46 -3.49
C GLN A 53 2.28 -12.14 -4.18
N ILE A 54 3.16 -11.43 -3.47
CA ILE A 54 4.53 -11.12 -3.88
C ILE A 54 5.50 -11.60 -2.80
N ASN A 55 6.72 -11.95 -3.19
CA ASN A 55 7.78 -12.21 -2.23
C ASN A 55 8.43 -10.91 -1.75
N LYS A 56 9.37 -11.07 -0.83
CA LYS A 56 10.12 -9.98 -0.22
C LYS A 56 11.01 -9.23 -1.22
N GLU A 57 11.62 -9.93 -2.17
CA GLU A 57 12.48 -9.34 -3.21
C GLU A 57 11.67 -8.44 -4.15
N GLU A 58 10.51 -8.92 -4.60
CA GLU A 58 9.55 -8.16 -5.40
C GLU A 58 9.03 -6.95 -4.62
N ALA A 59 8.67 -7.13 -3.34
CA ALA A 59 8.25 -6.03 -2.49
C ALA A 59 9.36 -4.97 -2.36
N ALA A 60 10.60 -5.37 -2.13
CA ALA A 60 11.75 -4.47 -2.05
C ALA A 60 12.00 -3.75 -3.39
N LYS A 61 11.89 -4.47 -4.52
CA LYS A 61 12.03 -3.88 -5.86
C LYS A 61 10.97 -2.81 -6.10
N LEU A 62 9.69 -3.12 -5.87
CA LEU A 62 8.59 -2.16 -6.01
C LEU A 62 8.79 -0.94 -5.11
N MET A 63 9.23 -1.13 -3.85
CA MET A 63 9.51 -0.02 -2.95
C MET A 63 10.67 0.88 -3.42
N ARG A 64 11.68 0.31 -4.09
CA ARG A 64 12.75 1.10 -4.73
C ARG A 64 12.25 1.85 -5.97
N GLU A 65 11.39 1.24 -6.78
CA GLU A 65 10.80 1.87 -7.97
C GLU A 65 9.89 3.05 -7.62
N ILE A 66 9.19 2.99 -6.48
CA ILE A 66 8.42 4.13 -5.93
C ILE A 66 9.35 5.31 -5.53
N GLY A 67 10.66 5.07 -5.44
CA GLY A 67 11.66 6.09 -5.12
C GLY A 67 11.56 6.57 -3.66
N LEU A 68 11.21 5.67 -2.73
CA LEU A 68 11.19 6.01 -1.31
C LEU A 68 12.61 6.25 -0.79
N THR A 69 12.84 7.41 -0.19
CA THR A 69 14.10 7.70 0.49
C THR A 69 14.05 7.23 1.95
N GLN A 70 15.22 6.94 2.55
CA GLN A 70 15.30 6.59 3.98
C GLN A 70 14.75 7.71 4.88
N GLY A 71 14.90 8.97 4.45
CA GLY A 71 14.33 10.13 5.14
C GLY A 71 12.80 10.08 5.21
N GLU A 72 12.13 9.74 4.10
CA GLU A 72 10.67 9.57 4.07
C GLU A 72 10.21 8.39 4.93
N ILE A 73 10.91 7.25 4.87
CA ILE A 73 10.57 6.06 5.67
C ILE A 73 10.63 6.37 7.18
N ASN A 74 11.51 7.27 7.61
CA ASN A 74 11.58 7.70 9.01
C ASN A 74 10.37 8.53 9.47
N THR A 75 9.63 9.14 8.55
CA THR A 75 8.40 9.88 8.86
C THR A 75 7.15 8.97 8.93
N PHE A 76 7.29 7.71 8.57
CA PHE A 76 6.18 6.76 8.57
C PHE A 76 5.82 6.32 9.98
N VAL A 77 4.59 5.85 10.13
CA VAL A 77 4.14 5.31 11.42
C VAL A 77 5.01 4.11 11.84
N PRO A 78 5.31 3.92 13.13
CA PRO A 78 6.32 2.95 13.59
C PRO A 78 6.13 1.54 13.04
N ASN A 79 4.90 1.02 13.09
CA ASN A 79 4.55 -0.31 12.57
C ASN A 79 4.82 -0.47 11.07
N ILE A 80 4.59 0.59 10.27
CA ILE A 80 4.84 0.57 8.83
C ILE A 80 6.35 0.64 8.56
N LYS A 81 7.06 1.48 9.30
CA LYS A 81 8.53 1.57 9.24
C LYS A 81 9.18 0.23 9.54
N GLU A 82 8.75 -0.47 10.58
CA GLU A 82 9.28 -1.80 10.94
C GLU A 82 9.03 -2.83 9.84
N LYS A 83 7.84 -2.84 9.23
CA LYS A 83 7.52 -3.74 8.11
C LYS A 83 8.38 -3.46 6.88
N ILE A 84 8.55 -2.19 6.54
CA ILE A 84 9.39 -1.78 5.40
C ILE A 84 10.85 -2.14 5.66
N ASN A 85 11.36 -1.85 6.87
CA ASN A 85 12.70 -2.25 7.26
C ASN A 85 12.87 -3.77 7.18
N ASN A 86 11.90 -4.55 7.66
CA ASN A 86 11.95 -6.00 7.53
C ASN A 86 12.10 -6.40 6.06
N ILE A 87 11.30 -5.82 5.15
CA ILE A 87 11.39 -6.10 3.70
C ILE A 87 12.79 -5.79 3.15
N PHE A 88 13.44 -4.71 3.59
CA PHE A 88 14.78 -4.34 3.14
C PHE A 88 15.94 -5.11 3.80
N ASN A 89 15.80 -5.56 5.05
CA ASN A 89 16.93 -6.03 5.87
C ASN A 89 17.26 -7.52 5.76
N SER A 90 16.53 -8.34 5.00
CA SER A 90 16.80 -9.79 4.99
C SER A 90 17.02 -10.35 3.60
N THR A 91 18.09 -11.14 3.51
CA THR A 91 18.50 -12.04 2.42
C THR A 91 17.61 -13.29 2.29
N ASP A 92 16.46 -13.31 2.95
CA ASP A 92 15.60 -14.49 3.05
C ASP A 92 14.60 -14.58 1.90
N LEU A 93 14.79 -15.60 1.06
CA LEU A 93 13.88 -16.03 0.02
C LEU A 93 12.61 -16.62 0.65
N VAL A 94 11.60 -15.79 0.90
CA VAL A 94 10.27 -16.28 1.31
C VAL A 94 9.53 -16.78 0.06
N PRO A 95 9.06 -18.04 0.03
CA PRO A 95 8.37 -18.58 -1.15
C PRO A 95 7.06 -17.84 -1.42
N VAL A 96 6.91 -17.32 -2.64
CA VAL A 96 5.69 -16.65 -3.15
C VAL A 96 4.52 -17.63 -3.06
N ARG A 97 3.40 -17.24 -2.43
CA ARG A 97 2.16 -17.99 -2.59
C ARG A 97 1.54 -17.57 -3.91
N ARG A 98 1.35 -18.53 -4.83
CA ARG A 98 0.78 -18.24 -6.15
C ARG A 98 -0.53 -17.45 -6.00
N PRO A 99 -0.71 -16.33 -6.72
CA PRO A 99 -1.97 -15.60 -6.69
C PRO A 99 -3.09 -16.55 -7.12
N ARG A 100 -4.22 -16.55 -6.39
CA ARG A 100 -5.43 -17.22 -6.87
C ARG A 100 -5.79 -16.58 -8.22
N LYS A 101 -5.71 -17.36 -9.31
CA LYS A 101 -6.21 -16.98 -10.64
C LYS A 101 -7.62 -16.42 -10.45
N LYS A 102 -7.86 -15.16 -10.84
CA LYS A 102 -9.22 -14.73 -11.14
C LYS A 102 -9.69 -15.62 -12.30
N ILE A 103 -10.74 -16.40 -12.07
CA ILE A 103 -11.46 -17.07 -13.15
C ILE A 103 -12.02 -15.94 -14.01
N VAL A 104 -11.42 -15.74 -15.18
CA VAL A 104 -12.01 -14.89 -16.22
C VAL A 104 -12.98 -15.82 -16.93
N LEU A 105 -14.29 -15.61 -16.74
CA LEU A 105 -15.28 -16.17 -17.64
C LEU A 105 -15.16 -15.33 -18.92
N GLU A 106 -14.48 -15.90 -19.91
CA GLU A 106 -14.66 -15.50 -21.30
C GLU A 106 -16.05 -15.99 -21.70
N ASP A 107 -17.05 -15.11 -21.59
CA ASP A 107 -18.34 -15.30 -22.24
C ASP A 107 -18.15 -15.01 -23.74
N GLU A 108 -18.12 -16.09 -24.51
CA GLU A 108 -18.31 -16.11 -25.96
C GLU A 108 -19.63 -15.41 -26.34
N ILE A 109 -19.56 -14.32 -27.12
CA ILE A 109 -20.59 -13.93 -28.11
C ILE A 109 -19.89 -13.22 -29.29
#